data_AF-A0A3M1ST47-F1
#
_entry.id   AF-A0A3M1ST47-F1
#
_cell.length_a   1.000
_cell.length_b   1.000
_cell.length_c   1.000
_cell.angle_alpha   90.00
_cell.angle_beta   90.00
_cell.angle_gamma   90.00
#
_symmetry.space_group_name_H-M   'P 1'
#
loop_
_entity.id
_entity.type
_entity.pdbx_description
1 polymer ?
#
loop_
_entity_poly.entity_id
_entity_poly.type
_entity_poly.pdbx_seq_one_letter_code
_entity_poly.pdbx_strand_id
1 'polypeptide(L)'
;MLPESIPTHFDFAGRVDAWGDKTDILLLFGLSILFYAGLTWLSRYPQKFNYPWKISENNAERQYHLASNFVKVIELRSVWLFAIISLQMIGIALGQISSLGYLFVPLVIAITSATVIGYLILASRSASNGTR
;
A
#
# COMPACT_ATOMS: atom_id res chain seq x y z
N MET A 1 2.43 -26.20 -11.37
CA MET A 1 1.13 -26.43 -10.73
C MET A 1 1.13 -25.68 -9.42
N LEU A 2 0.03 -25.01 -9.04
CA LEU A 2 -0.09 -24.40 -7.71
C LEU A 2 -0.27 -25.52 -6.68
N PRO A 3 0.43 -25.49 -5.53
CA PRO A 3 0.23 -26.45 -4.44
C PRO A 3 -1.22 -26.44 -3.95
N GLU A 4 -1.73 -27.60 -3.52
CA GLU A 4 -3.11 -27.72 -3.00
C GLU A 4 -3.36 -26.89 -1.74
N SER A 5 -2.31 -26.64 -0.95
CA SER A 5 -2.36 -25.81 0.23
C SER A 5 -1.38 -24.65 0.16
N ILE A 6 -1.82 -23.47 0.58
CA ILE A 6 -1.02 -22.24 0.61
C ILE A 6 -1.08 -21.56 1.98
N PRO A 7 -0.06 -20.79 2.38
CA PRO A 7 -0.16 -19.95 3.57
C PRO A 7 -1.32 -18.97 3.46
N THR A 8 -2.05 -18.73 4.54
CA THR A 8 -3.15 -17.73 4.59
C THR A 8 -2.95 -16.69 5.67
N HIS A 9 -2.13 -16.98 6.67
CA HIS A 9 -1.76 -16.05 7.73
C HIS A 9 -0.28 -16.21 8.12
N PHE A 10 0.29 -15.12 8.64
CA PHE A 10 1.67 -15.06 9.10
C PHE A 10 1.73 -14.38 10.47
N ASP A 11 2.57 -14.90 11.36
CA ASP A 11 2.86 -14.27 12.64
C ASP A 11 3.73 -12.99 12.48
N PHE A 12 3.99 -12.27 13.57
CA PHE A 12 4.82 -11.07 13.55
C PHE A 12 6.29 -11.33 13.15
N ALA A 13 6.76 -12.58 13.22
CA ALA A 13 8.09 -12.98 12.76
C ALA A 13 8.09 -13.36 11.26
N GLY A 14 6.94 -13.28 10.58
CA GLY A 14 6.77 -13.64 9.18
C GLY A 14 6.69 -15.14 8.93
N ARG A 15 6.47 -15.96 9.96
CA ARG A 15 6.30 -17.41 9.84
C ARG A 15 4.84 -17.75 9.58
N VAL A 16 4.59 -18.79 8.80
CA VAL A 16 3.23 -19.26 8.53
C VAL A 16 2.65 -19.85 9.81
N ASP A 17 1.49 -19.34 10.23
CA ASP A 17 0.72 -19.86 11.37
C ASP A 17 -0.69 -20.32 10.96
N ALA A 18 -1.12 -20.05 9.72
CA ALA A 18 -2.31 -20.65 9.13
C ALA A 18 -2.10 -21.00 7.64
N TRP A 19 -2.74 -22.09 7.23
CA TRP A 19 -2.77 -22.60 5.87
C TRP A 19 -4.22 -22.70 5.38
N GLY A 20 -4.41 -22.60 4.07
CA GLY A 20 -5.71 -22.72 3.41
C GLY A 20 -5.62 -23.44 2.07
N ASP A 21 -6.70 -23.38 1.31
CA ASP A 21 -6.82 -24.00 -0.01
C ASP A 21 -6.15 -23.11 -1.08
N LYS A 22 -5.64 -23.71 -2.15
CA LYS A 22 -5.05 -22.97 -3.28
C LYS A 22 -5.94 -21.87 -3.86
N THR A 23 -7.26 -22.01 -3.74
CA THR A 23 -8.24 -21.01 -4.20
C THR A 23 -8.26 -19.74 -3.35
N ASP A 24 -7.75 -19.77 -2.11
CA ASP A 24 -7.66 -18.58 -1.24
C ASP A 24 -6.79 -17.47 -1.85
N ILE A 25 -5.85 -17.82 -2.75
CA ILE A 25 -5.05 -16.82 -3.48
C ILE A 25 -5.91 -15.92 -4.38
N LEU A 26 -7.07 -16.42 -4.84
CA LEU A 26 -8.01 -15.63 -5.67
C LEU A 26 -8.62 -14.48 -4.87
N LEU A 27 -8.84 -14.67 -3.57
CA LEU A 27 -9.30 -13.58 -2.70
C LEU A 27 -8.24 -12.47 -2.63
N LEU A 28 -6.96 -12.84 -2.52
CA LEU A 28 -5.85 -11.88 -2.50
C LEU A 28 -5.76 -11.09 -3.81
N PHE A 29 -5.91 -11.77 -4.96
CA PHE A 29 -5.96 -11.11 -6.26
C PHE A 29 -7.19 -10.20 -6.41
N GLY A 30 -8.36 -10.66 -5.96
CA GLY A 30 -9.60 -9.87 -5.97
C GLY A 30 -9.47 -8.60 -5.12
N LEU A 31 -8.90 -8.71 -3.91
CA LEU A 31 -8.60 -7.57 -3.06
C LEU A 31 -7.60 -6.63 -3.73
N SER A 32 -6.53 -7.14 -4.33
CA SER A 32 -5.54 -6.31 -5.04
C SER A 32 -6.19 -5.46 -6.15
N ILE A 33 -7.07 -6.05 -6.96
CA ILE A 33 -7.83 -5.34 -8.00
C ILE A 33 -8.77 -4.30 -7.39
N LEU A 34 -9.48 -4.65 -6.33
CA LEU A 34 -10.38 -3.74 -5.63
C LEU A 34 -9.63 -2.53 -5.05
N PHE A 35 -8.51 -2.77 -4.38
CA PHE A 35 -7.65 -1.72 -3.84
C PHE A 35 -7.08 -0.83 -4.93
N TYR A 36 -6.58 -1.43 -6.02
CA TYR A 36 -6.11 -0.69 -7.18
C TYR A 36 -7.21 0.23 -7.72
N ALA A 37 -8.37 -0.32 -8.08
CA ALA A 37 -9.48 0.44 -8.64
C ALA A 37 -9.98 1.54 -7.69
N GLY A 38 -10.11 1.22 -6.39
CA GLY A 38 -10.54 2.17 -5.37
C GLY A 38 -9.56 3.35 -5.20
N LEU A 39 -8.26 3.07 -5.14
CA LEU A 39 -7.23 4.10 -5.02
C LEU A 39 -7.08 4.91 -6.31
N THR A 40 -7.14 4.27 -7.49
CA THR A 40 -7.16 4.98 -8.77
C THR A 40 -8.34 5.94 -8.82
N TRP A 41 -9.53 5.50 -8.42
CA TRP A 41 -10.73 6.35 -8.39
C TRP A 41 -10.57 7.50 -7.39
N LEU A 42 -10.09 7.22 -6.18
CA LEU A 42 -9.86 8.23 -5.15
C LEU A 42 -8.86 9.31 -5.61
N SER A 43 -7.78 8.91 -6.31
CA SER A 43 -6.74 9.82 -6.81
C SER A 43 -7.26 10.90 -7.77
N ARG A 44 -8.44 10.69 -8.36
CA ARG A 44 -9.09 11.63 -9.31
C ARG A 44 -9.87 12.75 -8.62
N TYR A 45 -10.16 12.63 -7.33
CA TYR A 45 -10.96 13.59 -6.57
C TYR A 45 -10.23 14.13 -5.33
N PRO A 46 -8.99 14.65 -5.46
CA PRO A 46 -8.23 15.16 -4.32
C PRO A 46 -8.96 16.28 -3.55
N GLN A 47 -9.81 17.06 -4.21
CA GLN A 47 -10.62 18.12 -3.58
C GLN A 47 -11.58 17.61 -2.49
N LYS A 48 -11.90 16.31 -2.45
CA LYS A 48 -12.75 15.70 -1.43
C LYS A 48 -11.99 15.15 -0.23
N PHE A 49 -10.66 15.27 -0.21
CA PHE A 49 -9.85 14.72 0.88
C PHE A 49 -9.91 15.64 2.09
N ASN A 50 -9.60 15.06 3.26
CA ASN A 50 -9.40 15.82 4.48
C ASN A 50 -7.97 16.35 4.50
N TYR A 51 -7.83 17.68 4.55
CA TYR A 51 -6.55 18.37 4.66
C TYR A 51 -6.39 18.93 6.08
N PRO A 52 -5.22 18.75 6.72
CA PRO A 52 -4.97 19.27 8.08
C PRO A 52 -4.68 20.78 8.10
N TRP A 53 -4.71 21.45 6.96
CA TRP A 53 -4.57 22.90 6.81
C TRP A 53 -5.65 23.44 5.87
N LYS A 54 -5.87 24.76 5.93
CA LYS A 54 -6.84 25.43 5.06
C LYS A 54 -6.36 25.43 3.61
N ILE A 55 -7.25 25.02 2.71
CA ILE A 55 -7.06 25.16 1.26
C ILE A 55 -7.58 26.53 0.83
N SER A 56 -6.75 27.28 0.10
CA SER A 56 -7.08 28.58 -0.51
C SER A 56 -6.90 28.50 -2.02
N GLU A 57 -7.44 29.47 -2.75
CA GLU A 57 -7.30 29.53 -4.21
C GLU A 57 -5.83 29.49 -4.66
N ASN A 58 -4.94 30.18 -3.94
CA ASN A 58 -3.50 30.24 -4.25
C ASN A 58 -2.74 28.92 -4.00
N ASN A 59 -3.26 28.02 -3.15
CA ASN A 59 -2.57 26.76 -2.83
C ASN A 59 -3.31 25.49 -3.32
N ALA A 60 -4.57 25.62 -3.75
CA ALA A 60 -5.44 24.49 -4.08
C ALA A 60 -4.83 23.57 -5.14
N GLU A 61 -4.39 24.12 -6.27
CA GLU A 61 -3.79 23.34 -7.36
C GLU A 61 -2.62 22.48 -6.84
N ARG A 62 -1.66 23.10 -6.16
CA ARG A 62 -0.48 22.40 -5.66
C ARG A 62 -0.83 21.34 -4.61
N GLN A 63 -1.76 21.64 -3.71
CA GLN A 63 -2.21 20.69 -2.68
C GLN A 63 -2.94 19.49 -3.29
N TYR A 64 -3.78 19.72 -4.29
CA TYR A 64 -4.52 18.67 -4.99
C TYR A 64 -3.59 17.77 -5.80
N HIS A 65 -2.58 18.35 -6.47
CA HIS A 65 -1.55 17.58 -7.16
C HIS A 65 -0.72 16.73 -6.20
N LEU A 66 -0.27 17.29 -5.07
CA LEU A 66 0.49 16.54 -4.07
C LEU A 66 -0.34 15.38 -3.49
N ALA A 67 -1.61 15.62 -3.18
CA ALA A 67 -2.51 14.60 -2.64
C ALA A 67 -2.82 13.49 -3.67
N SER A 68 -3.11 13.85 -4.92
CA SER A 68 -3.34 12.88 -5.99
C SER A 68 -2.10 12.02 -6.24
N ASN A 69 -0.91 12.63 -6.28
CA ASN A 69 0.34 11.90 -6.45
C ASN A 69 0.65 10.99 -5.25
N PHE A 70 0.37 11.44 -4.03
CA PHE A 70 0.50 10.60 -2.84
C PHE A 70 -0.35 9.34 -2.94
N VAL A 71 -1.62 9.46 -3.33
CA VAL A 71 -2.51 8.29 -3.52
C VAL A 71 -1.97 7.35 -4.60
N LYS A 72 -1.48 7.87 -5.73
CA LYS A 72 -0.87 7.06 -6.81
C LYS A 72 0.39 6.32 -6.35
N VAL A 73 1.20 6.92 -5.48
CA VAL A 73 2.37 6.25 -4.90
C VAL A 73 1.94 5.13 -3.95
N ILE A 74 0.90 5.34 -3.14
CA ILE A 74 0.33 4.30 -2.28
C ILE A 74 -0.26 3.17 -3.12
N GLU A 75 -1.04 3.49 -4.16
CA GLU A 75 -1.60 2.55 -5.13
C GLU A 75 -0.51 1.65 -5.73
N LEU A 76 0.55 2.24 -6.29
CA LEU A 76 1.66 1.51 -6.87
C LEU A 76 2.31 0.56 -5.85
N ARG A 77 2.56 1.06 -4.63
CA ARG A 77 3.16 0.26 -3.55
C ARG A 77 2.27 -0.89 -3.09
N SER A 78 0.96 -0.67 -3.00
CA SER A 78 0.00 -1.72 -2.67
C SER A 78 0.01 -2.83 -3.73
N VAL A 79 0.03 -2.48 -5.02
CA VAL A 79 0.11 -3.46 -6.11
C VAL A 79 1.39 -4.29 -6.00
N TRP A 80 2.54 -3.64 -5.81
CA TRP A 80 3.81 -4.36 -5.62
C TRP A 80 3.81 -5.23 -4.36
N LEU A 81 3.23 -4.75 -3.26
CA LEU A 81 3.13 -5.50 -2.01
C LEU A 81 2.29 -6.77 -2.20
N PHE A 82 1.11 -6.65 -2.80
CA PHE A 82 0.26 -7.81 -3.11
C PHE A 82 0.98 -8.81 -4.03
N ALA A 83 1.68 -8.33 -5.06
CA ALA A 83 2.45 -9.18 -5.96
C ALA A 83 3.57 -9.92 -5.22
N ILE A 84 4.35 -9.23 -4.40
CA ILE A 84 5.43 -9.83 -3.61
C ILE A 84 4.87 -10.86 -2.64
N ILE A 85 3.83 -10.53 -1.87
CA ILE A 85 3.21 -11.47 -0.92
C ILE A 85 2.70 -12.71 -1.65
N SER A 86 2.04 -12.55 -2.81
CA SER A 86 1.56 -13.67 -3.61
C SER A 86 2.70 -14.58 -4.08
N LEU A 87 3.80 -14.01 -4.57
CA LEU A 87 4.98 -14.78 -4.98
C LEU A 87 5.62 -15.51 -3.80
N GLN A 88 5.72 -14.86 -2.64
CA GLN A 88 6.27 -15.47 -1.43
C GLN A 88 5.37 -16.62 -0.93
N MET A 89 4.04 -16.44 -0.91
CA MET A 89 3.10 -17.52 -0.56
C MET A 89 3.27 -18.74 -1.46
N ILE A 90 3.41 -18.53 -2.79
CA ILE A 90 3.66 -19.61 -3.74
C ILE A 90 5.01 -20.28 -3.48
N GLY A 91 6.07 -19.49 -3.25
CA GLY A 91 7.39 -20.02 -2.93
C GLY A 91 7.42 -20.86 -1.64
N ILE A 92 6.69 -20.43 -0.61
CA ILE A 92 6.55 -21.16 0.65
C ILE A 92 5.76 -22.45 0.43
N ALA A 93 4.65 -22.37 -0.30
CA ALA A 93 3.84 -23.55 -0.62
C ALA A 93 4.60 -24.59 -1.48
N LEU A 94 5.56 -24.14 -2.30
CA LEU A 94 6.47 -25.01 -3.07
C LEU A 94 7.68 -25.49 -2.26
N GLY A 95 7.84 -25.08 -1.00
CA GLY A 95 8.98 -25.43 -0.15
C GLY A 95 10.30 -24.76 -0.57
N GLN A 96 10.27 -23.73 -1.41
CA GLN A 96 11.45 -23.02 -1.90
C GLN A 96 12.01 -22.03 -0.87
N ILE A 97 11.15 -21.54 0.00
CA ILE A 97 11.45 -20.59 1.07
C ILE A 97 10.59 -20.95 2.30
N SER A 98 11.05 -20.60 3.50
CA SER A 98 10.44 -21.05 4.75
C SER A 98 9.55 -20.01 5.44
N SER A 99 9.69 -18.72 5.11
CA SER A 99 8.98 -17.61 5.76
C SER A 99 9.08 -16.33 4.92
N LEU A 100 8.31 -15.30 5.28
CA LEU A 100 8.47 -13.94 4.75
C LEU A 100 9.72 -13.24 5.29
N GLY A 101 10.22 -13.70 6.45
CA GLY A 101 11.32 -13.09 7.19
C GLY A 101 10.88 -12.03 8.19
N TYR A 102 11.57 -11.97 9.32
CA TYR A 102 11.23 -11.10 10.46
C TYR A 102 11.29 -9.58 10.15
N LEU A 103 12.03 -9.17 9.12
CA LEU A 103 12.09 -7.77 8.69
C LEU A 103 10.97 -7.37 7.72
N PHE A 104 10.19 -8.32 7.20
CA PHE A 104 9.19 -8.03 6.17
C PHE A 104 8.18 -6.98 6.64
N VAL A 105 7.51 -7.24 7.77
CA VAL A 105 6.51 -6.32 8.34
C VAL A 105 7.13 -4.98 8.76
N PRO A 106 8.25 -4.93 9.52
CA PRO A 106 8.93 -3.68 9.84
C PRO A 106 9.30 -2.85 8.61
N LEU A 107 9.78 -3.47 7.53
CA LEU A 107 10.15 -2.77 6.30
C LEU A 107 8.92 -2.19 5.60
N VAL A 108 7.82 -2.95 5.49
CA VAL A 108 6.57 -2.45 4.90
C VAL A 108 6.04 -1.24 5.69
N ILE A 109 6.08 -1.31 7.03
CA ILE A 109 5.67 -0.21 7.91
C ILE A 109 6.59 1.00 7.71
N ALA A 110 7.91 0.82 7.75
CA ALA A 110 8.88 1.90 7.61
C ALA A 110 8.75 2.59 6.24
N ILE A 111 8.66 1.82 5.17
CA ILE A 111 8.50 2.30 3.80
C ILE A 111 7.20 3.09 3.64
N THR A 112 6.08 2.57 4.16
CA THR A 112 4.77 3.25 4.10
C THR A 112 4.79 4.53 4.93
N SER A 113 5.33 4.48 6.15
CA SER A 113 5.46 5.63 7.04
C SER A 113 6.32 6.74 6.42
N ALA A 114 7.43 6.38 5.78
CA ALA A 114 8.29 7.33 5.07
C ALA A 114 7.54 8.07 3.96
N THR A 115 6.63 7.40 3.24
CA THR A 115 5.81 8.06 2.22
C THR A 115 4.78 9.00 2.80
N VAL A 116 4.12 8.62 3.89
CA VAL A 116 3.19 9.50 4.59
C VAL A 116 3.92 10.74 5.12
N ILE A 117 5.04 10.54 5.81
CA ILE A 117 5.87 11.64 6.34
C ILE A 117 6.37 12.54 5.21
N GLY A 118 6.89 11.96 4.12
CA GLY A 118 7.35 12.70 2.95
C GLY A 118 6.25 13.56 2.33
N TYR A 119 5.05 13.01 2.16
CA TYR A 119 3.88 13.76 1.69
C TYR A 119 3.55 14.92 2.64
N LEU A 120 3.46 14.67 3.95
CA LEU A 120 3.13 15.70 4.95
C LEU A 120 4.17 16.83 4.96
N ILE A 121 5.46 16.51 4.82
CA ILE A 121 6.52 17.52 4.72
C ILE A 121 6.36 18.38 3.46
N LEU A 122 6.12 17.76 2.30
CA LEU A 122 5.95 18.51 1.04
C LEU A 122 4.69 19.39 1.06
N ALA A 123 3.60 18.84 1.59
CA ALA A 123 2.31 19.52 1.60
C ALA A 123 2.23 20.61 2.67
N SER A 124 2.89 20.45 3.83
CA SER A 124 3.03 21.51 4.85
C SER A 124 3.87 22.69 4.34
N ARG A 125 5.01 22.43 3.68
CA ARG A 125 5.83 23.47 3.03
C ARG A 125 5.05 24.22 1.95
N SER A 126 4.19 23.52 1.22
CA SER A 126 3.32 24.14 0.23
C SER A 126 2.25 25.03 0.88
N ALA A 127 1.73 24.66 2.05
CA ALA A 127 0.74 25.44 2.76
C ALA A 127 1.33 26.76 3.30
N SER A 128 2.56 26.73 3.85
CA SER A 128 3.21 27.92 4.40
C SER A 128 3.64 28.96 3.36
N ASN A 129 3.89 28.53 2.12
CA ASN A 129 4.32 29.44 1.05
C ASN A 129 3.16 30.20 0.40
N GLY A 130 1.93 29.69 0.49
CA GLY A 130 0.74 30.32 -0.09
C GLY A 130 0.04 31.34 0.82
N THR A 131 0.52 31.52 2.05
CA THR A 131 0.01 32.50 3.04
C THR A 131 0.78 33.82 3.07
N ARG A 132 1.83 33.97 2.25
CA ARG A 132 2.53 35.24 2.01
C ARG A 132 2.03 35.84 0.70
#